data_AF-A0A3R9PID8-F1
#
_entry.id   AF-A0A3R9PID8-F1
#
_cell.length_a   1.000
_cell.length_b   1.000
_cell.length_c   1.000
_cell.angle_alpha   90.00
_cell.angle_beta   90.00
_cell.angle_gamma   90.00
#
_symmetry.space_group_name_H-M   'P 1'
#
loop_
_entity.id
_entity.type
_entity.pdbx_description
1 polymer ?
#
loop_
_entity_poly.entity_id
_entity_poly.type
_entity_poly.pdbx_seq_one_letter_code
_entity_poly.pdbx_strand_id
1 'polypeptide(L)'
;MRSRSLRGGYLATRVLPFPTAPNRKRMPVSPDLSLARAAGHRDELTALRAELRCILQHPAILPARRQAAERLICQCTDPARLRHWLALAVAECGRWEELVLAAEGS
;
A
#
# COMPACT_ATOMS: atom_id res chain seq x y z
N MET A 1 50.92 -44.72 16.25
CA MET A 1 50.27 -43.45 15.84
C MET A 1 48.76 -43.66 15.79
N ARG A 2 48.02 -42.62 16.15
CA ARG A 2 46.60 -42.59 16.51
C ARG A 2 45.65 -42.67 15.30
N SER A 3 44.62 -43.50 15.46
CA SER A 3 43.18 -43.17 15.33
C SER A 3 42.49 -42.90 13.97
N ARG A 4 41.24 -43.42 13.94
CA ARG A 4 40.03 -43.04 13.15
C ARG A 4 39.99 -43.56 11.71
N SER A 5 38.87 -43.97 11.14
CA SER A 5 37.49 -43.57 11.40
C SER A 5 36.47 -44.62 10.93
N LEU A 6 35.34 -44.61 11.63
CA LEU A 6 34.11 -45.36 11.43
C LEU A 6 33.48 -45.08 10.04
N ARG A 7 33.07 -46.13 9.32
CA ARG A 7 32.06 -46.04 8.27
C ARG A 7 30.78 -46.70 8.77
N GLY A 8 29.94 -45.92 9.42
CA GLY A 8 28.54 -46.25 9.64
C GLY A 8 27.78 -45.98 8.34
N GLY A 9 27.31 -47.03 7.69
CA GLY A 9 26.56 -46.97 6.46
C GLY A 9 25.23 -47.70 6.62
N TYR A 10 24.17 -46.98 6.24
CA TYR A 10 22.93 -47.45 5.63
C TYR A 10 21.72 -47.85 6.50
N LEU A 11 20.73 -46.95 6.39
CA LEU A 11 19.33 -47.19 6.03
C LEU A 11 18.44 -47.88 7.08
N ALA A 12 17.59 -47.15 7.79
CA ALA A 12 16.31 -46.60 7.31
C ALA A 12 15.30 -47.67 6.91
N THR A 13 14.36 -48.00 7.82
CA THR A 13 12.94 -48.13 7.46
C THR A 13 12.11 -47.85 8.72
N ARG A 14 11.88 -46.56 9.01
CA ARG A 14 10.87 -46.14 9.98
C ARG A 14 9.51 -46.15 9.28
N VAL A 15 8.63 -46.97 9.83
CA VAL A 15 7.16 -47.00 9.75
C VAL A 15 6.53 -45.71 9.20
N LEU A 16 5.70 -45.85 8.18
CA LEU A 16 4.64 -44.90 7.79
C LEU A 16 3.32 -45.69 7.72
N PRO A 17 2.15 -45.05 7.68
CA PRO A 17 1.64 -44.04 8.62
C PRO A 17 0.16 -44.35 8.96
N PHE A 18 -0.39 -43.91 10.09
CA PHE A 18 -1.82 -43.58 10.18
C PHE A 18 -2.13 -42.83 11.49
N PRO A 19 -2.37 -41.52 11.41
CA PRO A 19 -3.24 -40.87 12.37
C PRO A 19 -4.60 -40.58 11.71
N THR A 20 -5.60 -41.33 12.14
CA THR A 20 -7.02 -40.98 12.06
C THR A 20 -7.31 -39.70 12.84
N ALA A 21 -7.91 -38.70 12.18
CA ALA A 21 -8.99 -37.79 12.63
C ALA A 21 -8.96 -36.48 11.79
N PRO A 22 -9.99 -35.61 11.85
CA PRO A 22 -11.37 -35.88 11.46
C PRO A 22 -11.94 -34.78 10.53
N ASN A 23 -13.09 -35.09 9.94
CA ASN A 23 -14.17 -34.14 9.62
C ASN A 23 -13.90 -32.99 8.62
N ARG A 24 -14.28 -33.29 7.37
CA ARG A 24 -14.76 -32.34 6.37
C ARG A 24 -15.83 -31.43 6.97
N LYS A 25 -15.52 -30.14 7.14
CA LYS A 25 -16.40 -28.96 6.88
C LYS A 25 -15.73 -27.70 7.43
N ARG A 26 -14.55 -27.33 6.90
CA ARG A 26 -14.21 -25.89 6.87
C ARG A 26 -15.06 -25.28 5.77
N MET A 27 -16.23 -24.76 6.13
CA MET A 27 -16.85 -23.74 5.32
C MET A 27 -15.85 -22.60 5.20
N PRO A 28 -15.50 -22.12 3.98
CA PRO A 28 -14.91 -20.81 3.88
C PRO A 28 -15.98 -19.86 4.42
N VAL A 29 -15.74 -19.32 5.61
CA VAL A 29 -16.39 -18.09 6.04
C VAL A 29 -16.22 -17.14 4.88
N SER A 30 -17.32 -16.89 4.16
CA SER A 30 -17.31 -15.94 3.07
C SER A 30 -16.77 -14.65 3.69
N PRO A 31 -15.66 -14.09 3.18
CA PRO A 31 -15.17 -12.84 3.72
C PRO A 31 -16.34 -11.88 3.63
N ASP A 32 -16.73 -11.35 4.79
CA ASP A 32 -17.81 -10.38 4.90
C ASP A 32 -17.50 -9.29 3.88
N LEU A 33 -18.28 -9.22 2.79
CA LEU A 33 -18.01 -8.34 1.67
C LEU A 33 -17.91 -6.87 2.13
N SER A 34 -18.51 -6.55 3.29
CA SER A 34 -18.41 -5.27 3.96
C SER A 34 -17.02 -4.99 4.52
N LEU A 35 -16.33 -5.99 5.08
CA LEU A 35 -14.93 -5.86 5.54
C LEU A 35 -13.98 -5.70 4.36
N ALA A 36 -14.16 -6.49 3.30
CA ALA A 36 -13.36 -6.36 2.08
C ALA A 36 -13.55 -4.99 1.41
N ARG A 37 -14.79 -4.48 1.37
CA ARG A 37 -15.10 -3.14 0.86
C ARG A 37 -14.55 -2.03 1.76
N ALA A 38 -14.61 -2.19 3.08
CA ALA A 38 -14.04 -1.24 4.02
C ALA A 38 -12.50 -1.21 3.94
N ALA A 39 -11.86 -2.36 3.72
CA ALA A 39 -10.43 -2.44 3.46
C ALA A 39 -10.06 -1.72 2.16
N GLY A 40 -10.75 -2.01 1.05
CA GLY A 40 -10.52 -1.33 -0.24
C GLY A 40 -10.71 0.18 -0.16
N HIS A 41 -11.72 0.65 0.57
CA HIS A 41 -11.94 2.09 0.81
C HIS A 41 -10.79 2.74 1.60
N ARG A 42 -10.25 2.04 2.60
CA ARG A 42 -9.09 2.54 3.38
C ARG A 42 -7.82 2.58 2.55
N ASP A 43 -7.61 1.58 1.70
CA ASP A 43 -6.46 1.52 0.80
C ASP A 43 -6.52 2.65 -0.24
N GLU A 44 -7.70 2.88 -0.81
CA GLU A 44 -7.96 3.98 -1.75
C GLU A 44 -7.71 5.35 -1.11
N LEU A 45 -8.22 5.60 0.09
CA LEU A 45 -7.92 6.83 0.82
C LEU A 45 -6.41 6.98 1.06
N THR A 46 -5.72 5.90 1.40
CA THR A 46 -4.28 5.94 1.64
C THR A 46 -3.50 6.30 0.39
N ALA A 47 -3.86 5.72 -0.76
CA ALA A 47 -3.28 6.05 -2.06
C ALA A 47 -3.52 7.51 -2.45
N LEU A 48 -4.76 7.98 -2.36
CA LEU A 48 -5.11 9.38 -2.68
C LEU A 48 -4.38 10.39 -1.79
N ARG A 49 -4.23 10.09 -0.50
CA ARG A 49 -3.44 10.94 0.42
C ARG A 49 -1.95 10.96 0.05
N ALA A 50 -1.39 9.83 -0.37
CA ALA A 50 0.00 9.75 -0.80
C ALA A 50 0.24 10.57 -2.08
N GLU A 51 -0.66 10.46 -3.07
CA GLU A 51 -0.60 11.25 -4.31
C GLU A 51 -0.72 12.75 -4.04
N LEU A 52 -1.70 13.16 -3.23
CA LEU A 52 -1.85 14.57 -2.83
C LEU A 52 -0.60 15.10 -2.13
N ARG A 53 0.01 14.32 -1.23
CA ARG A 53 1.27 14.71 -0.59
C ARG A 53 2.41 14.88 -1.58
N CYS A 54 2.49 14.02 -2.59
CA CYS A 54 3.49 14.12 -3.65
C CYS A 54 3.32 15.43 -4.43
N ILE A 55 2.11 15.76 -4.87
CA ILE A 55 1.84 17.01 -5.59
C ILE A 55 2.07 18.23 -4.69
N LEU A 56 1.66 18.19 -3.41
CA LEU A 56 1.86 19.29 -2.48
C LEU A 56 3.35 19.60 -2.21
N GLN A 57 4.27 18.66 -2.48
CA GLN A 57 5.71 18.90 -2.40
C GLN A 57 6.24 19.80 -3.51
N HIS A 58 5.44 20.07 -4.54
CA HIS A 58 5.79 20.92 -5.67
C HIS A 58 6.24 22.33 -5.21
N PRO A 59 7.33 22.89 -5.78
CA PRO A 59 7.93 24.15 -5.32
C PRO A 59 7.01 25.37 -5.50
N ALA A 60 6.09 25.33 -6.47
CA ALA A 60 5.07 26.36 -6.66
C ALA A 60 4.09 26.48 -5.48
N ILE A 61 3.96 25.44 -4.67
CA ILE A 61 2.99 25.39 -3.57
C ILE A 61 3.66 25.91 -2.30
N LEU A 62 3.18 27.07 -1.85
CA LEU A 62 3.64 27.71 -0.61
C LEU A 62 3.60 26.74 0.58
N PRO A 63 4.64 26.70 1.44
CA PRO A 63 4.68 25.81 2.61
C PRO A 63 3.47 25.97 3.55
N ALA A 64 2.96 27.18 3.72
CA ALA A 64 1.77 27.45 4.53
C ALA A 64 0.51 26.76 3.95
N ARG A 65 0.35 26.77 2.61
CA ARG A 65 -0.75 26.07 1.93
C ARG A 65 -0.59 24.56 2.03
N ARG A 66 0.63 24.05 1.89
CA ARG A 66 0.96 22.62 2.09
C ARG A 66 0.55 22.15 3.49
N GLN A 67 0.89 22.90 4.53
CA GLN A 67 0.57 22.53 5.91
C GLN A 67 -0.94 22.57 6.19
N ALA A 68 -1.67 23.56 5.63
CA ALA A 68 -3.12 23.63 5.73
C ALA A 68 -3.79 22.45 4.99
N ALA A 69 -3.33 22.14 3.77
CA ALA A 69 -3.83 21.02 2.99
C ALA A 69 -3.56 19.67 3.68
N GLU A 70 -2.38 19.46 4.25
CA GLU A 70 -2.02 18.24 4.98
C GLU A 70 -3.00 17.95 6.13
N ARG A 71 -3.41 18.99 6.88
CA ARG A 71 -4.42 18.86 7.94
C ARG A 71 -5.77 18.41 7.39
N LEU A 72 -6.21 19.00 6.28
CA LEU A 72 -7.48 18.67 5.63
C LEU A 72 -7.47 17.24 5.06
N ILE A 73 -6.36 16.84 4.43
CA ILE A 73 -6.15 15.51 3.83
C ILE A 73 -6.17 14.40 4.89
N CYS A 74 -5.53 14.64 6.05
CA CYS A 74 -5.52 13.69 7.16
C CYS A 74 -6.92 13.47 7.76
N GLN A 75 -7.76 14.50 7.81
CA GLN A 75 -9.09 14.45 8.41
C GLN A 75 -10.18 13.97 7.45
N CYS A 76 -9.95 14.08 6.13
CA CYS A 76 -10.94 13.70 5.13
C CYS A 76 -11.07 12.17 5.03
N THR A 77 -12.30 11.66 5.16
CA THR A 77 -12.65 10.23 5.00
C THR A 77 -13.42 9.94 3.70
N ASP A 78 -13.71 10.98 2.93
CA ASP A 78 -14.44 10.91 1.67
C ASP A 78 -13.45 10.87 0.48
N PRO A 79 -13.36 9.74 -0.25
CA PRO A 79 -12.44 9.61 -1.36
C PRO A 79 -12.85 10.47 -2.57
N ALA A 80 -14.14 10.77 -2.75
CA ALA A 80 -14.59 11.64 -3.85
C ALA A 80 -14.04 13.06 -3.66
N ARG A 81 -14.07 13.55 -2.42
CA ARG A 81 -13.47 14.83 -2.05
C ARG A 81 -11.95 14.85 -2.23
N LEU A 82 -11.24 13.79 -1.82
CA LEU A 82 -9.80 13.69 -2.05
C LEU A 82 -9.45 13.68 -3.55
N ARG A 83 -10.21 12.95 -4.38
CA ARG A 83 -10.04 12.97 -5.85
C ARG A 83 -10.26 14.37 -6.44
N HIS A 84 -11.28 15.08 -5.96
CA HIS A 84 -11.54 16.45 -6.42
C HIS A 84 -10.37 17.38 -6.07
N TRP A 85 -9.85 17.31 -4.85
CA TRP A 85 -8.67 18.07 -4.45
C TRP A 85 -7.43 17.70 -5.25
N LEU A 86 -7.26 16.42 -5.58
CA LEU A 86 -6.17 15.95 -6.43
C LEU A 86 -6.24 16.60 -7.82
N ALA A 87 -7.41 16.57 -8.45
CA ALA A 87 -7.62 17.19 -9.75
C ALA A 87 -7.34 18.71 -9.73
N LEU A 88 -7.76 19.41 -8.68
CA LEU A 88 -7.47 20.83 -8.51
C LEU A 88 -5.96 21.09 -8.37
N ALA A 89 -5.27 20.31 -7.55
CA ALA A 89 -3.83 20.45 -7.32
C ALA A 89 -3.03 20.19 -8.60
N VAL A 90 -3.37 19.16 -9.37
CA VAL A 90 -2.75 18.87 -10.68
C VAL A 90 -2.96 20.03 -11.65
N ALA A 91 -4.18 20.56 -11.74
CA ALA A 91 -4.47 21.69 -12.64
C ALA A 91 -3.71 22.97 -12.25
N GLU A 92 -3.52 23.23 -10.94
CA GLU A 92 -2.74 24.37 -10.48
C GLU A 92 -1.24 24.21 -10.76
N CYS A 93 -0.68 23.00 -10.56
CA CYS A 93 0.70 22.69 -10.94
C CYS A 93 0.94 22.83 -12.45
N GLY A 94 0.03 22.31 -13.29
CA GLY A 94 0.15 22.42 -14.75
C GLY A 94 0.19 23.87 -15.23
N ARG A 95 -0.68 24.75 -14.67
CA ARG A 95 -0.64 26.19 -14.98
C ARG A 95 0.68 26.85 -14.57
N TRP A 96 1.26 26.45 -13.45
CA TRP A 96 2.56 26.97 -13.03
C TRP A 96 3.66 26.53 -13.99
N GLU A 97 3.68 25.27 -14.40
CA GLU A 97 4.66 24.74 -15.36
C GLU A 97 4.57 25.49 -16.69
N GLU A 98 3.36 25.73 -17.21
CA GLU A 98 3.15 26.53 -18.41
C GLU A 98 3.71 27.95 -18.27
N LEU A 99 3.50 28.61 -17.12
CA LEU A 99 4.03 29.95 -16.86
C LEU A 99 5.56 29.98 -16.78
N VAL A 100 6.17 28.97 -16.17
CA VAL A 100 7.64 28.85 -16.08
C VAL A 100 8.23 28.60 -17.46
N LEU A 101 7.67 27.68 -18.23
CA LEU A 101 8.11 27.40 -19.60
C LEU A 101 7.96 28.63 -20.51
N ALA A 102 6.86 29.38 -20.37
CA ALA A 102 6.68 30.63 -21.10
C ALA A 102 7.71 31.71 -20.71
N ALA A 103 8.17 31.71 -19.46
CA ALA A 103 9.19 32.63 -18.98
C ALA A 103 10.62 32.24 -19.41
N GLU A 104 10.92 30.95 -19.59
CA GLU A 104 12.22 30.48 -20.09
C GLU A 104 12.36 30.56 -21.62
N GLY A 105 11.23 30.58 -22.35
CA GLY A 105 11.20 30.66 -23.81
C GLY A 105 11.21 32.09 -24.38
N SER A 106 11.29 33.13 -23.54
CA SER A 106 11.26 34.55 -23.94
C SER A 106 12.57 35.26 -23.65
#